data_AF-A0A920W0V0-F1
#
_entry.id   AF-A0A920W0V0-F1
#
_cell.length_a   1.000
_cell.length_b   1.000
_cell.length_c   1.000
_cell.angle_alpha   90.00
_cell.angle_beta   90.00
_cell.angle_gamma   90.00
#
_symmetry.space_group_name_H-M   'P 1'
#
loop_
_entity.id
_entity.type
_entity.pdbx_description
1 polymer ?
#
loop_
_entity_poly.entity_id
_entity_poly.type
_entity_poly.pdbx_seq_one_letter_code
_entity_poly.pdbx_strand_id
1 'polypeptide(L)' 'MLRDRHDDLIRQVVSKMLAYSLGRQLEYYDEPAVLKIIAALEANDYRFQTLLEEVVASYPFQYKKNPGEEIH' A
#
# COMPACT_ATOMS: atom_id res chain seq x y z
N MET A 1 2.21 -16.41 -17.63
CA MET A 1 3.30 -15.64 -18.28
C MET A 1 3.01 -14.15 -18.33
N LEU A 2 1.97 -13.63 -19.02
CA LEU A 2 1.65 -12.19 -19.02
C LEU A 2 0.87 -11.73 -17.78
N ARG A 3 -0.08 -12.53 -17.28
CA ARG A 3 -0.84 -12.22 -16.05
C ARG A 3 0.06 -12.19 -14.82
N ASP A 4 0.92 -13.19 -14.65
CA ASP A 4 1.86 -13.23 -13.52
C ASP A 4 2.74 -11.96 -13.47
N ARG A 5 3.21 -11.47 -14.62
CA ARG A 5 3.97 -10.22 -14.71
C ARG A 5 3.13 -8.97 -14.40
N HIS A 6 1.84 -9.02 -14.70
CA HIS A 6 0.90 -7.96 -14.36
C HIS A 6 0.68 -7.92 -12.84
N ASP A 7 0.45 -9.06 -12.21
CA ASP A 7 0.22 -9.15 -10.77
C ASP A 7 1.47 -8.74 -9.98
N ASP A 8 2.66 -9.17 -10.45
CA ASP A 8 3.94 -8.71 -9.91
C ASP A 8 4.09 -7.19 -10.03
N LEU A 9 3.73 -6.61 -11.19
CA LEU A 9 3.80 -5.16 -11.40
C LEU A 9 2.86 -4.42 -10.44
N ILE A 10 1.62 -4.86 -10.31
CA ILE A 10 0.63 -4.24 -9.41
C ILE A 10 1.12 -4.32 -7.97
N ARG A 11 1.60 -5.48 -7.52
CA ARG A 11 2.16 -5.65 -6.18
C ARG A 11 3.33 -4.71 -5.92
N GLN A 12 4.23 -4.56 -6.88
CA GLN A 12 5.38 -3.68 -6.76
C GLN A 12 5.00 -2.19 -6.73
N VAL A 13 4.01 -1.78 -7.54
CA VAL A 13 3.48 -0.41 -7.54
C VAL A 13 2.83 -0.09 -6.20
N VAL A 14 1.93 -0.96 -5.72
CA VAL A 14 1.27 -0.80 -4.42
C VAL A 14 2.29 -0.71 -3.29
N SER A 15 3.25 -1.63 -3.27
CA SER A 15 4.28 -1.68 -2.21
C SER A 15 5.14 -0.42 -2.17
N LYS A 16 5.58 0.07 -3.35
CA LYS A 16 6.37 1.30 -3.44
C LYS A 16 5.56 2.54 -3.08
N MET A 17 4.29 2.61 -3.51
CA MET A 17 3.42 3.74 -3.21
C MET A 17 3.11 3.82 -1.71
N LEU A 18 2.83 2.68 -1.08
CA LEU A 18 2.61 2.62 0.36
C LEU A 18 3.89 2.99 1.11
N ALA A 19 5.04 2.40 0.77
CA ALA A 19 6.32 2.75 1.39
C ALA A 19 6.64 4.25 1.30
N TYR A 20 6.43 4.83 0.11
CA TYR A 20 6.61 6.26 -0.11
C TYR A 20 5.71 7.10 0.80
N SER A 21 4.43 6.74 0.90
CA SER A 21 3.43 7.43 1.73
C SER A 21 3.74 7.31 3.23
N LEU A 22 4.29 6.17 3.64
CA LEU A 22 4.74 5.94 5.02
C LEU A 22 6.10 6.58 5.31
N GLY A 23 6.90 6.92 4.30
CA GLY A 23 8.27 7.42 4.49
C GLY A 23 9.22 6.39 5.12
N ARG A 24 8.87 5.10 5.07
CA ARG A 24 9.68 3.98 5.56
C ARG A 24 9.53 2.78 4.64
N GLN A 25 10.44 1.81 4.75
CA GLN A 25 10.27 0.52 4.09
C GLN A 25 9.10 -0.24 4.71
N LEU A 26 8.41 -1.04 3.88
CA LEU A 26 7.34 -1.92 4.36
C LEU A 26 7.94 -3.07 5.17
N GLU A 27 7.26 -3.42 6.24
CA GLU A 27 7.57 -4.57 7.08
C GLU A 27 6.53 -5.67 6.88
N TYR A 28 6.78 -6.86 7.45
CA TYR A 28 5.88 -8.00 7.31
C TYR A 28 4.44 -7.70 7.73
N TYR A 29 4.25 -6.83 8.73
CA TYR A 29 2.92 -6.45 9.21
C TYR A 29 2.16 -5.50 8.26
N ASP A 30 2.81 -4.93 7.23
CA ASP A 30 2.15 -4.11 6.21
C ASP A 30 1.58 -4.94 5.05
N GLU A 31 1.98 -6.21 4.92
CA GLU A 31 1.51 -7.12 3.86
C GLU A 31 -0.04 -7.20 3.77
N PRO A 32 -0.80 -7.27 4.88
CA PRO A 32 -2.27 -7.25 4.81
C PRO A 32 -2.82 -5.98 4.16
N ALA A 33 -2.18 -4.82 4.35
CA ALA A 33 -2.59 -3.57 3.73
C ALA A 33 -2.30 -3.59 2.22
N VAL A 34 -1.13 -4.11 1.81
CA VAL A 34 -0.78 -4.30 0.39
C VAL A 34 -1.80 -5.19 -0.31
N LEU A 35 -2.13 -6.35 0.27
CA LEU A 35 -3.10 -7.28 -0.31
C LEU A 35 -4.51 -6.65 -0.43
N LYS A 36 -4.92 -5.88 0.58
CA LYS A 36 -6.21 -5.17 0.54
C LYS A 36 -6.26 -4.15 -0.59
N ILE A 37 -5.20 -3.36 -0.77
CA ILE A 37 -5.12 -2.36 -1.84
C ILE A 37 -5.14 -3.04 -3.22
N ILE A 38 -4.43 -4.16 -3.39
CA ILE A 38 -4.45 -4.93 -4.64
C ILE A 38 -5.86 -5.42 -4.96
N ALA A 39 -6.55 -6.03 -4.00
CA ALA A 39 -7.93 -6.50 -4.19
C ALA A 39 -8.89 -5.36 -4.55
N ALA A 40 -8.74 -4.18 -3.95
CA ALA A 40 -9.52 -3.01 -4.30
C ALA A 40 -9.21 -2.49 -5.70
N LEU A 41 -7.96 -2.54 -6.15
CA LEU A 41 -7.58 -2.17 -7.51
C LEU A 41 -8.17 -3.14 -8.54
N GLU A 42 -8.12 -4.43 -8.29
CA GLU A 42 -8.74 -5.46 -9.15
C GLU A 42 -10.25 -5.21 -9.32
N ALA A 43 -10.94 -4.85 -8.24
CA ALA A 43 -12.36 -4.55 -8.25
C ALA A 43 -12.71 -3.23 -8.99
N ASN A 44 -11.73 -2.34 -9.22
CA ASN A 44 -11.93 -1.01 -9.78
C ASN A 44 -11.11 -0.77 -11.06
N ASP A 45 -10.86 -1.81 -11.86
CA ASP A 45 -10.12 -1.74 -13.13
C ASP A 45 -8.72 -1.11 -13.01
N TYR A 46 -8.05 -1.33 -11.88
CA TYR A 46 -6.70 -0.83 -11.57
C TYR A 46 -6.56 0.70 -11.69
N ARG A 47 -7.62 1.45 -11.39
CA ARG A 47 -7.61 2.92 -11.44
C ARG A 47 -6.62 3.51 -10.44
N PHE A 48 -5.79 4.45 -10.93
CA PHE A 48 -4.83 5.15 -10.07
C PHE A 48 -5.49 5.93 -8.92
N GLN A 49 -6.68 6.47 -9.14
CA GLN A 49 -7.44 7.15 -8.09
C GLN A 49 -7.75 6.19 -6.93
N THR A 50 -8.19 4.96 -7.22
CA THR A 50 -8.45 3.92 -6.22
C THR A 50 -7.18 3.55 -5.45
N LEU A 51 -6.03 3.47 -6.12
CA LEU A 51 -4.74 3.25 -5.42
C LEU A 51 -4.51 4.33 -4.37
N LEU A 52 -4.69 5.59 -4.73
CA LEU A 52 -4.42 6.71 -3.85
C LEU A 52 -5.39 6.74 -2.65
N GLU A 53 -6.68 6.53 -2.92
CA GLU A 53 -7.73 6.44 -1.90
C GLU A 53 -7.45 5.31 -0.90
N GLU A 54 -7.15 4.10 -1.38
CA GLU A 54 -6.89 2.94 -0.53
C GLU A 54 -5.58 3.07 0.25
N VAL A 55 -4.54 3.70 -0.32
CA VAL A 55 -3.30 3.99 0.41
C VAL A 55 -3.57 4.94 1.57
N VAL A 56 -4.32 6.03 1.35
CA VAL A 56 -4.65 7.01 2.40
C VAL A 56 -5.62 6.42 3.44
N ALA A 57 -6.51 5.52 3.02
CA ALA A 57 -7.44 4.80 3.91
C ALA A 57 -6.79 3.60 4.63
N SER A 58 -5.54 3.25 4.30
CA SER A 58 -4.89 2.08 4.87
C SER A 58 -4.53 2.28 6.35
N TYR A 59 -4.63 1.20 7.12
CA TYR A 59 -4.22 1.18 8.53
C TYR A 59 -2.80 1.74 8.75
N PRO A 60 -1.74 1.29 8.04
CA PRO A 60 -0.39 1.81 8.28
C PRO A 60 -0.27 3.31 7.98
N PHE A 61 -1.07 3.85 7.06
CA PHE A 61 -1.08 5.29 6.77
C PHE A 61 -1.77 6.09 7.88
N GLN A 62 -2.95 5.64 8.33
CA GLN A 62 -3.74 6.33 9.35
C GLN A 62 -3.12 6.26 10.75
N TYR A 63 -2.48 5.13 11.07
CA TYR A 63 -1.86 4.87 12.38
C TYR A 63 -0.34 4.97 12.33
N LYS A 64 0.17 5.78 11.39
CA LYS A 64 1.60 6.09 11.30
C LYS A 64 2.05 6.70 12.62
N LYS A 65 2.72 5.91 13.46
CA LYS A 65 3.48 6.44 14.60
C LYS A 65 4.53 7.37 14.01
N ASN A 66 4.37 8.67 14.20
CA ASN A 66 5.43 9.61 13.89
C ASN A 66 6.63 9.21 14.77
N PRO A 67 7.83 9.00 14.20
CA PRO A 67 9.04 8.70 14.99
C PRO A 67 9.45 9.81 15.98
N GLY A 68 8.69 10.90 16.08
CA GLY A 68 8.91 12.02 17.01
C GLY A 68 7.98 12.06 18.22
N GLU A 69 7.04 11.12 18.36
CA GLU A 69 6.30 10.93 19.61
C GLU A 69 7.05 9.94 20.52
N GLU A 70 8.26 10.32 20.92
CA GLU A 70 8.80 9.82 22.19
C GLU A 70 7.95 10.43 23.30
N ILE A 71 7.12 9.57 23.88
CA ILE A 71 6.36 9.82 25.11
C ILE A 71 7.37 10.18 26.21
N HIS A 72 7.46 11.47 26.54
CA HIS A 72 8.08 11.98 27.75
C HIS A 72 7.19 11.69 28.96
#